data_AF-A0A2D6J0U8-F1
#
_entry.id   AF-A0A2D6J0U8-F1
#
_cell.length_a   1.000
_cell.length_b   1.000
_cell.length_c   1.000
_cell.angle_alpha   90.00
_cell.angle_beta   90.00
_cell.angle_gamma   90.00
#
_symmetry.space_group_name_H-M   'P 1'
#
loop_
_entity.id
_entity.type
_entity.pdbx_description
1 polymer ?
#
loop_
_entity_poly.entity_id
_entity_poly.type
_entity_poly.pdbx_seq_one_letter_code
_entity_poly.pdbx_strand_id
1 'polypeptide(L)'
;MISVPPFLLKRLYVKGSLRNNEQGFQFELKNTLGAGYGTELLPLMLDGNELPKENSYFGLDSEEIPFSAISNERPFTLVMNKVITILVKGITLTEEPHKLGFNFVAQGLGKLGFEVTDVVTSA
;
A
#
# COMPACT_ATOMS: atom_id res chain seq x y z
N MET A 1 18.52 -14.69 9.00
CA MET A 1 17.35 -14.08 8.34
C MET A 1 16.88 -12.93 9.21
N ILE A 2 16.98 -11.69 8.73
CA ILE A 2 16.37 -10.56 9.42
C ILE A 2 14.88 -10.62 9.05
N SER A 3 14.04 -11.05 9.98
CA SER A 3 12.60 -11.06 9.79
C SER A 3 12.07 -9.73 10.31
N VAL A 4 11.48 -8.91 9.43
CA VAL A 4 10.78 -7.70 9.88
C VAL A 4 9.48 -8.14 10.54
N PRO A 5 9.26 -7.80 11.82
CA PRO A 5 8.03 -8.17 12.48
C PRO A 5 6.79 -7.58 11.77
N PRO A 6 5.71 -8.35 11.58
CA PRO A 6 4.52 -7.88 10.87
C PRO A 6 3.83 -6.71 11.58
N PHE A 7 3.97 -6.61 12.90
CA PHE A 7 3.42 -5.47 13.66
C PHE A 7 4.12 -4.14 13.34
N LEU A 8 5.39 -4.17 12.94
CA LEU A 8 6.10 -2.97 12.48
C LEU A 8 5.54 -2.51 11.14
N LEU A 9 5.33 -3.43 10.20
CA LEU A 9 4.76 -3.13 8.89
C LEU A 9 3.36 -2.53 9.00
N LYS A 10 2.52 -3.02 9.94
CA LYS A 10 1.20 -2.42 10.21
C LYS A 10 1.27 -0.94 10.60
N ARG A 11 2.39 -0.46 11.16
CA ARG A 11 2.60 0.98 11.47
C ARG A 11 2.80 1.85 10.23
N LEU A 12 3.07 1.23 9.08
CA LEU A 12 3.07 1.96 7.82
C LEU A 12 1.66 2.43 7.48
N TYR A 13 0.62 1.70 7.89
CA TYR A 13 -0.74 2.09 7.60
C TYR A 13 -1.23 3.26 8.45
N VAL A 14 -1.76 4.30 7.81
CA VAL A 14 -2.44 5.39 8.50
C VAL A 14 -3.89 4.99 8.71
N LYS A 15 -4.26 4.63 9.94
CA LYS A 15 -5.64 4.27 10.29
C LYS A 15 -6.59 5.45 10.06
N GLY A 16 -7.73 5.20 9.44
CA GLY A 16 -8.71 6.22 9.04
C GLY A 16 -8.32 6.99 7.78
N SER A 17 -7.29 6.53 7.05
CA SER A 17 -6.92 7.14 5.77
C SER A 17 -7.67 6.55 4.58
N LEU A 18 -8.41 5.45 4.78
CA LEU A 18 -9.19 4.80 3.74
C LEU A 18 -10.38 5.68 3.33
N ARG A 19 -10.41 6.08 2.07
CA ARG A 19 -11.43 6.97 1.52
C ARG A 19 -11.71 6.57 0.08
N ASN A 20 -12.96 6.69 -0.35
CA ASN A 20 -13.27 6.58 -1.76
C ASN A 20 -12.88 7.86 -2.50
N ASN A 21 -12.48 7.71 -3.76
CA ASN A 21 -12.22 8.79 -4.70
C ASN A 21 -13.13 8.59 -5.94
N GLU A 22 -13.28 9.59 -6.80
CA GLU A 22 -14.13 9.53 -8.00
C GLU A 22 -13.77 8.36 -8.94
N GLN A 23 -12.49 7.93 -8.92
CA GLN A 23 -11.99 6.83 -9.72
C GLN A 23 -11.98 5.48 -8.99
N GLY A 24 -12.23 5.44 -7.68
CA GLY A 24 -12.16 4.21 -6.88
C GLY A 24 -11.96 4.46 -5.39
N PHE A 25 -10.85 3.99 -4.81
CA PHE A 25 -10.49 4.28 -3.41
C PHE A 25 -9.01 4.56 -3.23
N GLN A 26 -8.66 5.19 -2.11
CA GLN A 26 -7.30 5.49 -1.75
C GLN A 26 -7.07 5.38 -0.25
N PHE A 27 -5.83 5.11 0.15
CA PHE A 27 -5.39 5.11 1.53
C PHE A 27 -3.96 5.61 1.65
N GLU A 28 -3.56 5.99 2.84
CA GLU A 28 -2.25 6.59 3.10
C GLU A 28 -1.37 5.61 3.88
N LEU A 29 -0.11 5.52 3.44
CA LEU A 29 0.92 4.83 4.20
C LEU A 29 1.96 5.86 4.65
N LYS A 30 2.28 5.88 5.94
CA LYS A 30 3.33 6.71 6.52
C LYS A 30 4.54 5.85 6.87
N ASN A 31 5.65 6.09 6.19
CA ASN A 31 6.87 5.37 6.50
C ASN A 31 7.48 5.83 7.83
N THR A 32 7.35 4.99 8.86
CA THR A 32 7.91 5.22 10.20
C THR A 32 9.03 4.24 10.57
N LEU A 33 9.36 3.29 9.70
CA LEU A 33 10.30 2.21 9.99
C LEU A 33 11.73 2.52 9.53
N GLY A 34 11.89 3.22 8.41
CA GLY A 34 13.19 3.59 7.85
C GLY A 34 13.19 3.64 6.33
N ALA A 35 14.29 4.07 5.72
CA ALA A 35 14.42 4.05 4.26
C ALA A 35 14.44 2.60 3.74
N GLY A 36 13.49 2.26 2.88
CA GLY A 36 13.37 0.94 2.28
C GLY A 36 13.10 1.03 0.79
N TYR A 37 13.77 0.16 0.02
CA TYR A 37 13.55 0.00 -1.41
C TYR A 37 12.69 -1.21 -1.64
N GLY A 38 11.50 -1.01 -2.19
CA GLY A 38 10.68 -2.11 -2.65
C GLY A 38 10.94 -2.38 -4.12
N THR A 39 11.43 -3.58 -4.42
CA THR A 39 11.76 -4.02 -5.77
C THR A 39 10.54 -4.56 -6.50
N GLU A 40 9.47 -4.92 -5.79
CA GLU A 40 8.26 -5.46 -6.40
C GLU A 40 7.06 -5.15 -5.50
N LEU A 41 5.96 -4.72 -6.11
CA LEU A 41 4.67 -4.59 -5.44
C LEU A 41 3.80 -5.79 -5.83
N LEU A 42 3.26 -6.48 -4.82
CA LEU A 42 2.35 -7.58 -5.04
C LEU A 42 0.90 -7.07 -5.09
N PRO A 43 -0.02 -7.86 -5.65
CA PRO A 43 -1.45 -7.55 -5.62
C PRO A 43 -1.94 -7.20 -4.21
N LEU A 44 -2.76 -6.15 -4.14
CA LEU A 44 -3.44 -5.79 -2.89
C LEU A 44 -4.51 -6.83 -2.58
N MET A 45 -4.71 -7.13 -1.31
CA MET A 45 -5.79 -8.00 -0.87
C MET A 45 -6.87 -7.12 -0.25
N LEU A 46 -8.12 -7.31 -0.65
CA LEU A 46 -9.28 -6.61 -0.12
C LEU A 46 -10.34 -7.65 0.26
N ASP A 47 -10.64 -7.76 1.55
CA ASP A 47 -11.59 -8.74 2.11
C ASP A 47 -11.30 -10.19 1.71
N GLY A 48 -10.01 -10.50 1.51
CA GLY A 48 -9.56 -11.80 1.04
C GLY A 48 -9.58 -11.97 -0.49
N ASN A 49 -10.04 -10.97 -1.25
CA ASN A 49 -9.97 -10.94 -2.70
C ASN A 49 -8.69 -10.26 -3.17
N GLU A 50 -8.00 -10.89 -4.12
CA GLU A 50 -6.81 -10.31 -4.73
C GLU A 50 -7.20 -9.25 -5.78
N LEU A 51 -6.68 -8.04 -5.62
CA LEU A 51 -6.92 -6.92 -6.51
C LEU A 51 -5.86 -6.85 -7.62
N PRO A 52 -6.26 -6.56 -8.86
CA PRO A 52 -5.32 -6.46 -9.96
C PRO A 52 -4.35 -5.28 -9.75
N LYS A 53 -3.07 -5.56 -9.89
CA LYS A 53 -1.98 -4.55 -9.83
C LYS A 53 -2.11 -3.45 -10.87
N GLU A 54 -2.79 -3.71 -11.99
CA GLU A 54 -3.05 -2.73 -13.06
C GLU A 54 -4.00 -1.62 -12.61
N ASN A 55 -4.84 -1.93 -11.62
CA ASN A 55 -5.74 -0.98 -11.01
C ASN A 55 -5.12 -0.30 -9.79
N SER A 56 -3.93 -0.71 -9.36
CA SER A 56 -3.25 -0.20 -8.16
C SER A 56 -2.11 0.74 -8.54
N TYR A 57 -2.15 1.94 -7.96
CA TYR A 57 -1.25 3.04 -8.22
C TYR A 57 -0.62 3.52 -6.92
N PHE A 58 0.63 3.92 -7.02
CA PHE A 58 1.44 4.44 -5.94
C PHE A 58 1.66 5.93 -6.18
N GLY A 59 1.10 6.77 -5.33
CA GLY A 59 1.22 8.22 -5.34
C GLY A 59 2.36 8.70 -4.44
N LEU A 60 3.36 9.38 -5.01
CA LEU A 60 4.46 10.02 -4.30
C LEU A 60 4.74 11.41 -4.89
N ASP A 61 4.68 12.47 -4.06
CA ASP A 61 5.05 13.85 -4.44
C ASP A 61 4.49 14.29 -5.83
N SER A 62 3.22 13.98 -6.11
CA SER A 62 2.50 14.24 -7.38
C SER A 62 2.74 13.30 -8.56
N GLU A 63 3.56 12.25 -8.40
CA GLU A 63 3.68 11.17 -9.38
C GLU A 63 2.81 9.98 -8.99
N GLU A 64 1.95 9.51 -9.92
CA GLU A 64 1.23 8.25 -9.81
C GLU A 64 1.97 7.16 -10.61
N ILE A 65 2.52 6.18 -9.91
CA ILE A 65 3.28 5.08 -10.51
C ILE A 65 2.44 3.81 -10.41
N PRO A 66 2.09 3.13 -11.51
CA PRO A 66 1.35 1.87 -11.45
C PRO A 66 2.21 0.78 -10.79
N PHE A 67 1.60 -0.13 -10.05
CA PHE A 67 2.33 -1.21 -9.37
C PHE A 67 3.14 -2.07 -10.36
N SER A 68 2.62 -2.25 -11.58
CA SER A 68 3.30 -2.95 -12.66
C SER A 68 4.58 -2.28 -13.16
N ALA A 69 4.79 -0.98 -12.89
CA ALA A 69 6.02 -0.27 -13.27
C ALA A 69 7.14 -0.44 -12.23
N ILE A 70 6.82 -0.95 -11.03
CA ILE A 70 7.80 -1.23 -9.99
C ILE A 70 8.49 -2.56 -10.28
N SER A 71 9.82 -2.51 -10.37
CA SER A 71 10.66 -3.68 -10.61
C SER A 71 12.04 -3.50 -9.97
N ASN A 72 12.91 -4.50 -10.08
CA ASN A 72 14.30 -4.36 -9.64
C ASN A 72 15.03 -3.20 -10.34
N GLU A 73 14.64 -2.83 -11.56
CA GLU A 73 15.22 -1.70 -12.30
C GLU A 73 14.61 -0.35 -11.89
N ARG A 74 13.37 -0.36 -11.39
CA ARG A 74 12.65 0.81 -10.87
C ARG A 74 12.06 0.50 -9.49
N PRO A 75 12.89 0.40 -8.43
CA PRO A 75 12.37 0.15 -7.10
C PRO A 75 11.64 1.38 -6.58
N PHE A 76 10.51 1.17 -5.89
CA PHE A 76 9.86 2.25 -5.18
C PHE A 76 10.60 2.56 -3.89
N THR A 77 10.76 3.85 -3.59
CA THR A 77 11.47 4.28 -2.39
C THR A 77 10.47 4.80 -1.36
N LEU A 78 10.42 4.13 -0.21
CA LEU A 78 9.72 4.63 0.96
C LEU A 78 10.67 5.58 1.70
N VAL A 79 10.49 6.89 1.47
CA VAL A 79 11.26 7.91 2.21
C VAL A 79 10.76 7.98 3.65
N MET A 80 11.68 7.97 4.62
CA MET A 80 11.32 8.03 6.03
C MET A 80 10.57 9.34 6.34
N ASN A 81 9.54 9.26 7.19
CA ASN A 81 8.64 10.36 7.55
C ASN A 81 7.82 10.96 6.41
N LYS A 82 7.82 10.36 5.21
CA LYS A 82 6.88 10.72 4.16
C LYS A 82 5.60 9.89 4.24
N VAL A 83 4.49 10.55 3.91
CA VAL A 83 3.22 9.91 3.63
C VAL A 83 3.15 9.68 2.14
N ILE A 84 2.81 8.45 1.76
CA ILE A 84 2.53 8.05 0.39
C ILE A 84 1.04 7.71 0.29
N THR A 85 0.48 7.84 -0.89
CA THR A 85 -0.93 7.52 -1.13
C THR A 85 -1.00 6.33 -2.06
N ILE A 86 -1.70 5.28 -1.66
CA ILE A 86 -2.03 4.17 -2.55
C ILE A 86 -3.42 4.44 -3.11
N LEU A 87 -3.54 4.42 -4.43
CA LEU A 87 -4.81 4.64 -5.14
C LEU A 87 -5.17 3.36 -5.88
N VAL A 88 -6.43 2.97 -5.79
CA VAL A 88 -6.97 1.82 -6.50
C VAL A 88 -8.14 2.29 -7.35
N LYS A 89 -8.00 2.15 -8.67
CA LYS A 89 -8.97 2.61 -9.66
C LYS A 89 -9.92 1.48 -10.05
N GLY A 90 -11.18 1.81 -10.33
CA GLY A 90 -12.21 0.85 -10.75
C GLY A 90 -12.83 0.02 -9.63
N ILE A 91 -12.51 0.32 -8.36
CA ILE A 91 -13.10 -0.34 -7.18
C ILE A 91 -13.56 0.75 -6.22
N THR A 92 -14.83 0.71 -5.83
CA THR A 92 -15.40 1.59 -4.81
C THR A 92 -15.73 0.74 -3.59
N LEU A 93 -15.26 1.14 -2.42
CA LEU A 93 -15.49 0.44 -1.17
C LEU A 93 -16.81 0.88 -0.53
N THR A 94 -17.43 0.03 0.26
CA THR A 94 -18.61 0.41 1.06
C THR A 94 -18.17 1.04 2.38
N GLU A 95 -19.09 1.65 3.13
CA GLU A 95 -18.80 2.20 4.46
C GLU A 95 -18.65 1.11 5.55
N GLU A 96 -18.34 -0.12 5.14
CA GLU A 96 -18.14 -1.26 6.01
C GLU A 96 -16.66 -1.43 6.37
N PRO A 97 -16.34 -2.11 7.48
CA PRO A 97 -14.96 -2.46 7.80
C PRO A 97 -14.39 -3.43 6.76
N HIS A 98 -13.41 -2.95 6.00
CA HIS A 98 -12.72 -3.70 4.96
C HIS A 98 -11.34 -4.15 5.43
N LYS A 99 -10.98 -5.39 5.07
CA LYS A 99 -9.68 -5.98 5.39
C LYS A 99 -8.71 -5.75 4.23
N LEU A 100 -7.75 -4.86 4.44
CA LEU A 100 -6.71 -4.53 3.47
C LEU A 100 -5.42 -5.28 3.78
N GLY A 101 -4.96 -6.09 2.82
CA GLY A 101 -3.65 -6.72 2.84
C GLY A 101 -2.73 -6.06 1.82
N PHE A 102 -1.59 -5.55 2.29
CA PHE A 102 -0.56 -4.96 1.46
C PHE A 102 0.66 -5.87 1.46
N ASN A 103 1.11 -6.30 0.28
CA ASN A 103 2.25 -7.20 0.11
C ASN A 103 3.25 -6.59 -0.89
N PHE A 104 4.53 -6.72 -0.61
CA PHE A 104 5.61 -6.20 -1.45
C PHE A 104 6.91 -6.95 -1.19
N VAL A 105 7.88 -6.84 -2.09
CA VAL A 105 9.23 -7.38 -1.94
C VAL A 105 10.17 -6.21 -1.73
N ALA A 106 10.89 -6.24 -0.62
CA ALA A 106 11.92 -5.25 -0.30
C ALA A 106 13.32 -5.80 -0.57
N GLN A 107 14.18 -4.96 -1.13
CA GLN A 107 15.57 -5.33 -1.43
C GLN A 107 16.31 -5.68 -0.14
N GLY A 108 16.88 -6.88 -0.07
CA GLY A 108 17.62 -7.37 1.10
C GLY A 108 16.77 -7.86 2.28
N LEU A 109 15.46 -7.56 2.31
CA LEU A 109 14.53 -8.05 3.34
C LEU A 109 13.63 -9.19 2.84
N GLY A 110 13.40 -9.28 1.52
CA GLY A 110 12.54 -10.29 0.91
C GLY A 110 11.07 -9.87 0.88
N LYS A 111 10.17 -10.85 0.84
CA LYS A 111 8.72 -10.62 0.79
C LYS A 111 8.21 -10.16 2.15
N LEU A 112 7.66 -8.95 2.18
CA LEU A 112 7.06 -8.29 3.32
C LEU A 112 5.56 -8.09 3.04
N GLY A 113 4.77 -8.14 4.10
CA GLY A 113 3.34 -7.90 3.97
C GLY A 113 2.70 -7.70 5.31
N PHE A 114 1.59 -6.97 5.30
CA PHE A 114 0.78 -6.75 6.47
C PHE A 114 -0.68 -6.70 6.11
N GLU A 115 -1.51 -6.91 7.12
CA GLU A 115 -2.95 -6.89 7.00
C GLU A 115 -3.55 -6.02 8.10
N VAL A 116 -4.44 -5.14 7.70
CA VAL A 116 -5.14 -4.17 8.54
C VAL A 116 -6.63 -4.18 8.20
N THR A 117 -7.44 -3.80 9.17
CA THR A 117 -8.87 -3.59 8.97
C THR A 117 -9.14 -2.12 9.19
N ASP A 118 -9.77 -1.48 8.21
CA ASP A 118 -10.17 -0.07 8.30
C ASP A 118 -11.54 0.14 7.67
N VAL A 119 -12.18 1.25 7.99
CA VAL A 119 -13.50 1.62 7.46
C VAL A 119 -13.33 2.82 6.54
N VAL A 120 -14.05 2.82 5.42
CA VAL A 120 -14.07 3.99 4.54
C VAL A 120 -14.65 5.17 5.31
N THR A 121 -13.88 6.25 5.39
CA THR A 121 -14.36 7.51 5.95
C THR A 121 -14.95 8.35 4.83
N SER A 122 -16.28 8.43 4.73
CA SER A 122 -16.93 9.49 3.95
C SER A 122 -16.59 10.83 4.58
N ALA A 123 -16.07 11.75 3.76
CA ALA A 123 -15.88 13.15 4.14
C ALA A 123 -17.20 13.93 4.04
#